data_AF-A0A318TQZ9-F1
#
_entry.id   AF-A0A318TQZ9-F1
#
_cell.length_a   1.000
_cell.length_b   1.000
_cell.length_c   1.000
_cell.angle_alpha   90.00
_cell.angle_beta   90.00
_cell.angle_gamma   90.00
#
_symmetry.space_group_name_H-M   'P 1'
#
loop_
_entity.id
_entity.type
_entity.pdbx_description
1 polymer ?
#
loop_
_entity_poly.entity_id
_entity_poly.type
_entity_poly.pdbx_seq_one_letter_code
_entity_poly.pdbx_strand_id
1 'polypeptide(L)'
;MNGQPGRASRPGPSLPTSAVLVIAAALAAAPSVAHGQDFFSALFGGFQPPRPSAAPLSLPFAVEGDRAPRPQARSSGGGQAYCVRTCDGRYFPVSGADNASRVESCNSLCPASETKVFYGGTIDHASSGGRSYSDLPNAFRYRTEIIKGCTCNGKDQFGLAKVEIDDDPTLRKGDIVAGADGLMVARRIDRRRGNLELSPAESSGRTQSAAPRVVAAE
;
A
#
# COMPACT_ATOMS: atom_id res chain seq x y z
N MET A 1 -63.21 8.98 -49.77
CA MET A 1 -62.26 10.01 -49.27
C MET A 1 -61.18 9.26 -48.51
N ASN A 2 -59.95 9.34 -49.04
CA ASN A 2 -58.61 9.09 -48.48
C ASN A 2 -58.52 8.34 -47.14
N GLY A 3 -57.72 7.30 -46.94
CA GLY A 3 -56.59 6.73 -47.66
C GLY A 3 -55.80 5.96 -46.59
N GLN A 4 -55.83 4.63 -46.62
CA GLN A 4 -55.23 3.78 -45.58
C GLN A 4 -53.81 3.31 -45.94
N PRO A 5 -52.97 3.06 -44.92
CA PRO A 5 -51.52 3.07 -45.06
C PRO A 5 -50.90 1.70 -45.37
N GLY A 6 -49.80 1.76 -46.14
CA GLY A 6 -48.48 1.52 -45.56
C GLY A 6 -48.03 0.08 -45.33
N ARG A 7 -47.59 -0.56 -46.42
CA ARG A 7 -46.76 -1.77 -46.48
C ARG A 7 -45.44 -1.63 -45.71
N ALA A 8 -44.93 -2.73 -45.15
CA ALA A 8 -43.86 -3.54 -45.78
C ALA A 8 -43.35 -4.65 -44.84
N SER A 9 -43.33 -5.89 -45.35
CA SER A 9 -42.58 -7.01 -44.81
C SER A 9 -41.87 -7.74 -45.97
N ARG A 10 -40.71 -8.34 -45.66
CA ARG A 10 -39.64 -8.97 -46.49
C ARG A 10 -40.14 -10.21 -47.30
N PRO A 11 -39.32 -11.11 -47.93
CA PRO A 11 -37.87 -11.16 -48.26
C PRO A 11 -37.49 -11.72 -49.68
N GLY A 12 -36.20 -11.56 -50.09
CA GLY A 12 -35.32 -12.45 -50.92
C GLY A 12 -35.77 -12.94 -52.32
N PRO A 13 -35.02 -13.84 -53.01
CA PRO A 13 -33.59 -14.20 -53.00
C PRO A 13 -32.97 -14.32 -54.43
N SER A 14 -31.66 -14.59 -54.60
CA SER A 14 -31.11 -15.43 -55.69
C SER A 14 -29.57 -15.62 -55.66
N LEU A 15 -29.11 -16.87 -55.65
CA LEU A 15 -27.84 -17.41 -56.21
C LEU A 15 -28.15 -17.98 -57.64
N PRO A 16 -27.24 -18.50 -58.53
CA PRO A 16 -25.91 -19.13 -58.30
C PRO A 16 -24.82 -19.04 -59.45
N THR A 17 -23.63 -19.67 -59.24
CA THR A 17 -22.71 -20.43 -60.19
C THR A 17 -22.31 -19.86 -61.57
N SER A 18 -21.12 -20.01 -62.19
CA SER A 18 -19.88 -20.82 -62.10
C SER A 18 -18.86 -20.28 -63.13
N ALA A 19 -17.55 -20.44 -62.93
CA ALA A 19 -16.57 -20.92 -63.95
C ALA A 19 -15.12 -20.89 -63.41
N VAL A 20 -14.40 -21.96 -63.70
CA VAL A 20 -13.04 -22.32 -63.24
C VAL A 20 -12.00 -21.92 -64.29
N LEU A 21 -10.81 -21.45 -63.88
CA LEU A 21 -9.55 -21.80 -64.54
C LEU A 21 -8.33 -21.60 -63.63
N VAL A 22 -7.52 -22.65 -63.57
CA VAL A 22 -6.34 -22.89 -62.74
C VAL A 22 -5.09 -22.31 -63.40
N ILE A 23 -4.25 -21.56 -62.67
CA ILE A 23 -2.79 -21.51 -62.92
C ILE A 23 -2.04 -21.48 -61.57
N ALA A 24 -1.09 -22.40 -61.44
CA ALA A 24 -0.27 -22.69 -60.28
C ALA A 24 0.86 -21.67 -60.06
N ALA A 25 1.22 -21.46 -58.79
CA ALA A 25 2.60 -21.16 -58.39
C ALA A 25 2.79 -21.56 -56.92
N ALA A 26 3.41 -22.73 -56.72
CA ALA A 26 3.94 -23.14 -55.44
C ALA A 26 5.13 -22.27 -55.08
N LEU A 27 4.95 -21.34 -54.13
CA LEU A 27 6.03 -20.86 -53.29
C LEU A 27 5.80 -21.43 -51.91
N ALA A 28 6.63 -22.40 -51.55
CA ALA A 28 6.70 -22.98 -50.21
C ALA A 28 7.13 -21.88 -49.23
N ALA A 29 6.15 -21.13 -48.70
CA ALA A 29 6.32 -20.42 -47.44
C ALA A 29 6.22 -21.50 -46.35
N ALA A 30 7.36 -21.88 -45.78
CA ALA A 30 7.36 -22.67 -44.56
C ALA A 30 6.43 -21.99 -43.54
N PRO A 31 5.57 -22.72 -42.80
CA PRO A 31 4.88 -22.11 -41.69
C PRO A 31 5.98 -21.60 -40.76
N SER A 32 6.07 -20.28 -40.61
CA SER A 32 6.74 -19.73 -39.44
C SER A 32 5.93 -20.29 -38.28
N VAL A 33 6.48 -21.29 -37.60
CA VAL A 33 6.01 -21.69 -36.29
C VAL A 33 6.10 -20.41 -35.47
N ALA A 34 4.97 -19.75 -35.29
CA ALA A 34 4.82 -18.71 -34.33
C ALA A 34 5.02 -19.42 -32.99
N HIS A 35 6.27 -19.49 -32.53
CA HIS A 35 6.60 -19.87 -31.17
C HIS A 35 6.03 -18.76 -30.30
N GLY A 36 4.73 -18.87 -29.98
CA GLY A 36 4.15 -18.19 -28.85
C GLY A 36 5.01 -18.58 -27.66
N GLN A 37 5.94 -17.71 -27.30
CA GLN A 37 6.66 -17.81 -26.04
C GLN A 37 5.58 -17.58 -24.99
N ASP A 38 5.11 -18.68 -24.42
CA ASP A 38 4.03 -18.73 -23.46
C ASP A 38 4.31 -17.75 -22.32
N PHE A 39 3.50 -16.69 -22.31
CA PHE A 39 3.55 -15.60 -21.32
C PHE A 39 3.56 -16.13 -19.88
N PHE A 40 2.89 -17.25 -19.63
CA PHE A 40 2.87 -17.93 -18.34
C PHE A 40 4.23 -18.55 -17.96
N SER A 41 5.03 -19.03 -18.92
CA SER A 41 6.36 -19.58 -18.67
C SER A 41 7.38 -18.50 -18.28
N ALA A 42 7.19 -17.26 -18.75
CA ALA A 42 7.97 -16.09 -18.32
C ALA A 42 7.56 -15.59 -16.92
N LEU A 43 6.31 -15.82 -16.51
CA LEU A 43 5.79 -15.39 -15.20
C LEU A 43 6.08 -16.40 -14.08
N PHE A 44 6.11 -17.71 -14.39
CA PHE A 44 6.24 -18.78 -13.39
C PHE A 44 7.58 -19.55 -13.42
N GLY A 45 8.57 -19.11 -14.20
CA GLY A 45 9.96 -19.55 -14.05
C GLY A 45 10.21 -21.02 -14.44
N GLY A 46 9.81 -21.40 -15.66
CA GLY A 46 10.22 -22.67 -16.26
C GLY A 46 11.69 -22.63 -16.70
N PHE A 47 12.50 -23.54 -16.14
CA PHE A 47 13.94 -23.71 -16.33
C PHE A 47 14.47 -23.45 -17.76
N GLN A 48 15.26 -22.39 -17.94
CA GLN A 48 16.04 -22.10 -19.15
C GLN A 48 17.54 -22.01 -18.79
N PRO A 49 18.46 -22.58 -19.59
CA PRO A 49 19.91 -22.49 -19.33
C PRO A 49 20.46 -21.06 -19.52
N PRO A 50 21.62 -20.73 -18.90
CA PRO A 50 22.08 -19.35 -18.77
C PRO A 50 22.48 -18.74 -20.12
N ARG A 51 21.93 -17.56 -20.43
CA ARG A 51 22.40 -16.68 -21.51
C ARG A 51 23.55 -15.79 -21.00
N PRO A 52 24.56 -15.47 -21.83
CA PRO A 52 25.63 -14.55 -21.46
C PRO A 52 25.11 -13.11 -21.30
N SER A 53 25.60 -12.43 -20.28
CA SER A 53 25.18 -11.08 -19.86
C SER A 53 25.24 -10.04 -20.98
N ALA A 54 24.10 -9.44 -21.29
CA ALA A 54 24.05 -8.14 -21.96
C ALA A 54 24.38 -7.04 -20.93
N ALA A 55 25.27 -6.12 -21.29
CA ALA A 55 25.57 -4.94 -20.47
C ALA A 55 24.31 -4.06 -20.34
N PRO A 56 24.02 -3.49 -19.14
CA PRO A 56 22.84 -2.67 -18.95
C PRO A 56 23.00 -1.31 -19.64
N LEU A 57 21.99 -0.92 -20.41
CA LEU A 57 21.81 0.44 -20.88
C LEU A 57 21.51 1.35 -19.68
N SER A 58 22.40 2.30 -19.41
CA SER A 58 22.23 3.29 -18.34
C SER A 58 21.18 4.33 -18.74
N LEU A 59 19.99 4.27 -18.15
CA LEU A 59 19.02 5.36 -18.22
C LEU A 59 19.30 6.35 -17.08
N PRO A 60 19.34 7.68 -17.34
CA PRO A 60 19.77 8.69 -16.36
C PRO A 60 18.82 8.87 -15.15
N PHE A 61 17.73 8.11 -15.08
CA PHE A 61 16.77 8.09 -13.97
C PHE A 61 16.62 6.71 -13.31
N ALA A 62 17.30 5.67 -13.79
CA ALA A 62 17.32 4.38 -13.13
C ALA A 62 18.46 4.39 -12.10
N VAL A 63 18.18 4.98 -10.94
CA VAL A 63 18.96 4.68 -9.75
C VAL A 63 18.66 3.22 -9.44
N GLU A 64 19.64 2.35 -9.67
CA GLU A 64 19.68 0.99 -9.11
C GLU A 64 19.35 1.15 -7.63
N GLY A 65 18.09 0.87 -7.32
CA GLY A 65 17.57 1.05 -5.98
C GLY A 65 18.24 0.01 -5.12
N ASP A 66 19.34 0.40 -4.48
CA ASP A 66 19.64 -0.07 -3.14
C ASP A 66 18.29 -0.08 -2.43
N ARG A 67 17.76 -1.28 -2.19
CA ARG A 67 16.68 -1.51 -1.26
C ARG A 67 17.22 -0.96 0.05
N ALA A 68 17.00 0.33 0.30
CA ALA A 68 17.22 0.92 1.59
C ALA A 68 16.52 -0.06 2.55
N PRO A 69 17.24 -0.70 3.47
CA PRO A 69 16.59 -1.56 4.43
C PRO A 69 15.61 -0.62 5.15
N ARG A 70 14.31 -0.77 4.83
CA ARG A 70 13.24 -0.25 5.68
C ARG A 70 13.70 -0.63 7.07
N PRO A 71 13.95 0.32 7.99
CA PRO A 71 14.52 -0.02 9.27
C PRO A 71 13.55 -1.01 9.89
N GLN A 72 13.89 -2.29 9.78
CA GLN A 72 13.28 -3.35 10.53
C GLN A 72 13.68 -2.94 11.93
N ALA A 73 12.74 -2.30 12.64
CA ALA A 73 12.88 -2.08 14.05
C ALA A 73 13.27 -3.46 14.59
N ARG A 74 14.54 -3.61 14.97
CA ARG A 74 15.08 -4.87 15.45
C ARG A 74 14.23 -5.19 16.66
N SER A 75 13.25 -6.08 16.48
CA SER A 75 12.33 -6.44 17.54
C SER A 75 13.21 -7.10 18.60
N SER A 76 13.48 -6.36 19.66
CA SER A 76 14.23 -6.84 20.81
C SER A 76 13.41 -7.98 21.41
N GLY A 77 13.76 -9.22 21.06
CA GLY A 77 13.32 -10.47 21.71
C GLY A 77 11.82 -10.81 21.75
N GLY A 78 10.92 -9.93 21.34
CA GLY A 78 9.47 -10.15 21.32
C GLY A 78 8.91 -10.25 19.91
N GLY A 79 7.85 -11.02 19.69
CA GLY A 79 7.11 -11.04 18.42
C GLY A 79 6.58 -9.66 18.01
N GLN A 80 6.02 -9.55 16.81
CA GLN A 80 5.34 -8.34 16.35
C GLN A 80 4.27 -7.92 17.36
N ALA A 81 4.24 -6.62 17.67
CA ALA A 81 3.19 -6.06 18.51
C ALA A 81 2.03 -5.56 17.65
N TYR A 82 0.81 -5.83 18.09
CA TYR A 82 -0.42 -5.43 17.44
C TYR A 82 -1.25 -4.61 18.42
N CYS A 83 -1.63 -3.40 18.03
CA CYS A 83 -2.65 -2.63 18.72
C CYS A 83 -4.01 -3.14 18.25
N VAL A 84 -4.82 -3.62 19.19
CA VAL A 84 -6.16 -4.16 18.92
C VAL A 84 -7.19 -3.25 19.55
N ARG A 85 -8.14 -2.78 18.75
CA ARG A 85 -9.35 -2.10 19.22
C ARG A 85 -10.34 -3.14 19.74
N THR A 86 -10.69 -3.08 21.02
CA THR A 86 -11.42 -4.17 21.71
C THR A 86 -12.89 -4.25 21.33
N CYS A 87 -13.47 -3.16 20.81
CA CYS A 87 -14.90 -3.10 20.50
C CYS A 87 -15.28 -3.84 19.21
N ASP A 88 -14.38 -3.95 18.22
CA ASP A 88 -14.60 -4.67 16.94
C ASP A 88 -13.46 -5.64 16.56
N GLY A 89 -12.41 -5.72 17.38
CA GLY A 89 -11.25 -6.57 17.15
C GLY A 89 -10.34 -6.08 16.02
N ARG A 90 -10.54 -4.88 15.45
CA ARG A 90 -9.63 -4.37 14.41
C ARG A 90 -8.24 -4.16 14.98
N TYR A 91 -7.21 -4.46 14.19
CA TYR A 91 -5.83 -4.32 14.63
C TYR A 91 -4.94 -3.67 13.59
N PHE A 92 -3.81 -3.13 14.05
CA PHE A 92 -2.71 -2.67 13.22
C PHE A 92 -1.37 -2.90 13.93
N PRO A 93 -0.26 -3.09 13.18
CA PRO A 93 1.05 -3.26 13.79
C PRO A 93 1.50 -1.98 14.49
N VAL A 94 2.06 -2.11 15.68
CA VAL A 94 2.68 -1.00 16.42
C VAL A 94 4.15 -1.28 16.68
N SER A 95 4.94 -0.21 16.65
CA SER A 95 6.37 -0.22 16.96
C SER A 95 6.61 0.57 18.24
N GLY A 96 7.72 0.26 18.93
CA GLY A 96 8.12 0.97 20.13
C GLY A 96 9.38 0.33 20.72
N ALA A 97 10.13 1.09 21.51
CA ALA A 97 11.36 0.59 22.15
C ALA A 97 11.03 -0.50 23.20
N ASP A 98 10.02 -0.24 24.02
CA ASP A 98 9.56 -1.11 25.10
C ASP A 98 8.03 -1.26 25.09
N ASN A 99 7.48 -1.99 26.06
CA ASN A 99 6.04 -2.23 26.14
C ASN A 99 5.25 -0.97 26.45
N ALA A 100 5.76 -0.09 27.32
CA ALA A 100 5.12 1.19 27.63
C ALA A 100 4.99 2.06 26.37
N SER A 101 6.06 2.18 25.58
CA SER A 101 6.05 2.93 24.32
C SER A 101 5.05 2.39 23.29
N ARG A 102 4.86 1.06 23.25
CA ARG A 102 3.90 0.41 22.33
C ARG A 102 2.46 0.65 22.77
N VAL A 103 2.21 0.59 24.08
CA VAL A 103 0.90 0.92 24.66
C VAL A 103 0.57 2.39 24.42
N GLU A 104 1.52 3.28 24.66
CA GLU A 104 1.34 4.72 24.41
C GLU A 104 1.05 5.01 22.93
N SER A 105 1.86 4.46 22.02
CA SER A 105 1.62 4.58 20.57
C SER A 105 0.27 4.02 20.14
N CYS A 106 -0.18 2.93 20.75
CA CYS A 106 -1.48 2.32 20.47
C CYS A 106 -2.63 3.24 20.91
N ASN A 107 -2.51 3.85 22.09
CA ASN A 107 -3.50 4.78 22.62
C ASN A 107 -3.54 6.10 21.85
N SER A 108 -2.39 6.67 21.48
CA SER A 108 -2.33 7.92 20.72
C SER A 108 -2.89 7.78 19.31
N LEU A 109 -2.77 6.60 18.71
CA LEU A 109 -3.36 6.30 17.41
C LEU A 109 -4.86 5.96 17.49
N CYS A 110 -5.40 5.63 18.67
CA CYS A 110 -6.81 5.29 18.88
C CYS A 110 -7.42 5.86 20.17
N PRO A 111 -7.36 7.18 20.42
CA PRO A 111 -7.85 7.81 21.64
C PRO A 111 -9.37 7.72 21.81
N ALA A 112 -10.13 7.56 20.72
CA ALA A 112 -11.60 7.47 20.78
C ALA A 112 -12.14 6.05 21.02
N SER A 113 -11.28 5.05 21.25
CA SER A 113 -11.69 3.67 21.52
C SER A 113 -10.77 2.99 22.50
N GLU A 114 -11.28 2.01 23.25
CA GLU A 114 -10.43 1.17 24.07
C GLU A 114 -9.54 0.26 23.21
N THR A 115 -8.24 0.26 23.53
CA THR A 115 -7.23 -0.53 22.83
C THR A 115 -6.39 -1.38 23.78
N LYS A 116 -5.89 -2.50 23.25
CA LYS A 116 -4.96 -3.39 23.95
C LYS A 116 -3.86 -3.90 23.02
N VAL A 117 -2.63 -4.00 23.54
CA VAL A 117 -1.49 -4.52 22.78
C VAL A 117 -1.38 -6.03 22.95
N PHE A 118 -1.26 -6.74 21.83
CA PHE A 118 -1.00 -8.18 21.73
C PHE A 118 0.32 -8.45 21.02
N TYR A 119 0.96 -9.57 21.33
CA TYR A 119 2.28 -9.93 20.80
C TYR A 119 2.26 -11.32 20.17
N GLY A 120 2.84 -11.46 18.97
CA GLY A 120 2.91 -12.74 18.27
C GLY A 120 3.62 -12.62 16.92
N GLY A 121 3.86 -13.74 16.24
CA GLY A 121 4.36 -13.71 14.86
C GLY A 121 3.29 -13.30 13.85
N THR A 122 2.04 -13.65 14.14
CA THR A 122 0.83 -13.25 13.41
C THR A 122 -0.25 -12.87 14.42
N ILE A 123 -1.25 -12.11 13.99
CA ILE A 123 -2.35 -11.70 14.87
C ILE A 123 -3.16 -12.92 15.37
N ASP A 124 -3.32 -13.96 14.55
CA ASP A 124 -4.16 -15.12 14.85
C ASP A 124 -3.61 -15.95 16.03
N HIS A 125 -2.33 -15.79 16.34
CA HIS A 125 -1.65 -16.43 17.47
C HIS A 125 -1.10 -15.41 18.47
N ALA A 126 -1.49 -14.14 18.36
CA ALA A 126 -1.00 -13.10 19.25
C ALA A 126 -1.66 -13.21 20.63
N SER A 127 -0.89 -12.97 21.69
CA SER A 127 -1.36 -13.05 23.07
C SER A 127 -0.93 -11.85 23.91
N SER A 128 -1.67 -11.61 24.99
CA SER A 128 -1.40 -10.53 25.94
C SER A 128 -1.84 -10.94 27.34
N GLY A 129 -0.89 -11.04 28.27
CA GLY A 129 -1.17 -11.44 29.65
C GLY A 129 -1.84 -12.81 29.77
N GLY A 130 -1.42 -13.78 28.94
CA GLY A 130 -1.96 -15.14 28.94
C GLY A 130 -3.28 -15.34 28.18
N ARG A 131 -3.90 -14.28 27.63
CA ARG A 131 -5.10 -14.39 26.79
C ARG A 131 -4.75 -14.23 25.31
N SER A 132 -5.29 -15.10 24.45
CA SER A 132 -5.14 -14.97 23.00
C SER A 132 -6.04 -13.85 22.46
N TYR A 133 -5.64 -13.22 21.36
CA TYR A 133 -6.47 -12.29 20.61
C TYR A 133 -7.75 -12.98 20.08
N SER A 134 -7.65 -14.25 19.68
CA SER A 134 -8.80 -15.06 19.24
C SER A 134 -9.88 -15.23 20.30
N ASP A 135 -9.53 -15.09 21.59
CA ASP A 135 -10.44 -15.30 22.71
C ASP A 135 -11.18 -14.01 23.10
N LEU A 136 -10.96 -12.90 22.37
CA LEU A 136 -11.73 -11.67 22.58
C LEU A 136 -13.18 -11.87 22.14
N PRO A 137 -14.18 -11.35 22.90
CA PRO A 137 -15.58 -11.44 22.50
C PRO A 137 -15.88 -10.88 21.10
N ASN A 138 -15.14 -9.86 20.68
CA ASN A 138 -15.27 -9.23 19.37
C ASN A 138 -14.06 -9.52 18.45
N ALA A 139 -13.30 -10.59 18.69
CA ALA A 139 -12.18 -10.95 17.82
C ALA A 139 -12.65 -11.05 16.36
N PHE A 140 -11.89 -10.45 15.43
CA PHE A 140 -12.14 -10.49 13.99
C PHE A 140 -13.49 -9.92 13.50
N ARG A 141 -14.30 -9.34 14.38
CA ARG A 141 -15.64 -8.83 14.05
C ARG A 141 -15.60 -7.76 12.95
N TYR A 142 -14.53 -6.97 12.92
CA TYR A 142 -14.24 -5.99 11.87
C TYR A 142 -14.17 -6.55 10.43
N ARG A 143 -14.04 -7.87 10.27
CA ARG A 143 -13.99 -8.54 8.96
C ARG A 143 -15.37 -8.72 8.34
N THR A 144 -16.41 -8.82 9.16
CA THR A 144 -17.77 -9.13 8.70
C THR A 144 -18.71 -7.95 8.81
N GLU A 145 -18.48 -7.02 9.75
CA GLU A 145 -19.32 -5.85 9.92
C GLU A 145 -18.57 -4.60 10.41
N ILE A 146 -19.21 -3.45 10.21
CA ILE A 146 -18.75 -2.15 10.68
C ILE A 146 -19.60 -1.76 11.89
N ILE A 147 -19.00 -1.73 13.07
CA ILE A 147 -19.68 -1.32 14.30
C ILE A 147 -19.71 0.21 14.40
N LYS A 148 -20.91 0.78 14.48
CA LYS A 148 -21.07 2.23 14.67
C LYS A 148 -20.42 2.68 15.97
N GLY A 149 -19.63 3.76 15.90
CA GLY A 149 -18.93 4.33 17.06
C GLY A 149 -17.59 3.66 17.39
N CYS A 150 -17.26 2.50 16.80
CA CYS A 150 -15.94 1.88 16.92
C CYS A 150 -14.95 2.54 15.95
N THR A 151 -14.39 3.69 16.33
CA THR A 151 -13.44 4.46 15.52
C THR A 151 -12.25 4.91 16.34
N CYS A 152 -11.07 5.01 15.73
CA CYS A 152 -9.88 5.49 16.46
C CYS A 152 -9.85 7.01 16.56
N ASN A 153 -10.42 7.72 15.58
CA ASN A 153 -10.42 9.17 15.49
C ASN A 153 -11.77 9.84 15.83
N GLY A 154 -12.80 9.05 16.19
CA GLY A 154 -14.14 9.56 16.50
C GLY A 154 -15.00 9.94 15.29
N LYS A 155 -14.50 9.75 14.06
CA LYS A 155 -15.12 10.26 12.82
C LYS A 155 -15.25 9.17 11.75
N ASP A 156 -14.11 8.59 11.35
CA ASP A 156 -13.99 7.67 10.22
C ASP A 156 -13.87 6.22 10.70
N GLN A 157 -14.49 5.30 9.95
CA GLN A 157 -14.56 3.88 10.34
C GLN A 157 -13.19 3.17 10.36
N PHE A 158 -12.28 3.61 9.50
CA PHE A 158 -11.00 2.94 9.24
C PHE A 158 -9.78 3.84 9.54
N GLY A 159 -10.02 5.11 9.88
CA GLY A 159 -8.94 6.06 10.16
C GLY A 159 -8.31 5.82 11.52
N LEU A 160 -6.99 5.98 11.61
CA LEU A 160 -6.30 6.22 12.87
C LEU A 160 -6.52 7.67 13.30
N ALA A 161 -6.34 7.97 14.58
CA ALA A 161 -6.26 9.36 15.01
C ALA A 161 -5.01 10.02 14.43
N LYS A 162 -5.16 11.32 14.16
CA LYS A 162 -4.04 12.17 13.80
C LYS A 162 -3.20 12.36 15.06
N VAL A 163 -1.89 12.20 14.91
CA VAL A 163 -0.93 12.58 15.95
C VAL A 163 -0.49 13.99 15.61
N GLU A 164 -0.69 14.93 16.53
CA GLU A 164 -0.23 16.30 16.34
C GLU A 164 1.29 16.32 16.23
N ILE A 165 1.83 17.22 15.40
CA ILE A 165 3.27 17.25 15.13
C ILE A 165 4.10 17.53 16.39
N ASP A 166 3.53 18.26 17.34
CA ASP A 166 4.14 18.57 18.64
C ASP A 166 4.26 17.33 19.55
N ASP A 167 3.38 16.35 19.34
CA ASP A 167 3.30 15.10 20.10
C ASP A 167 3.96 13.92 19.37
N ASP A 168 4.42 14.08 18.13
CA ASP A 168 5.05 13.00 17.36
C ASP A 168 6.41 12.60 17.97
N PRO A 169 6.52 11.41 18.59
CA PRO A 169 7.76 10.98 19.23
C PRO A 169 8.85 10.58 18.22
N THR A 170 8.49 10.44 16.93
CA THR A 170 9.41 10.09 15.86
C THR A 170 10.11 11.31 15.26
N LEU A 171 9.54 12.51 15.43
CA LEU A 171 10.08 13.76 14.93
C LEU A 171 11.45 14.08 15.54
N ARG A 172 12.39 14.46 14.68
CA ARG A 172 13.78 14.80 15.03
C ARG A 172 14.18 16.16 14.47
N LYS A 173 15.16 16.77 15.13
CA LYS A 173 15.80 17.98 14.59
C LYS A 173 16.34 17.70 13.18
N GLY A 174 16.00 18.57 12.24
CA GLY A 174 16.34 18.47 10.83
C GLY A 174 15.32 17.73 9.97
N ASP A 175 14.29 17.13 10.56
CA ASP A 175 13.18 16.57 9.77
C ASP A 175 12.42 17.69 9.07
N ILE A 176 12.00 17.42 7.83
CA ILE A 176 11.12 18.31 7.08
C ILE A 176 9.70 18.02 7.51
N VAL A 177 8.98 19.03 7.97
CA VAL A 177 7.57 18.97 8.31
C VAL A 177 6.77 19.57 7.16
N ALA A 178 5.97 18.76 6.49
CA ALA A 178 5.05 19.21 5.44
C ALA A 178 3.70 19.53 6.07
N GLY A 179 3.31 20.81 6.10
CA GLY A 179 2.02 21.25 6.61
C GLY A 179 1.36 22.33 5.74
N ALA A 180 0.28 22.92 6.24
CA ALA A 180 -0.47 23.96 5.52
C ALA A 180 0.39 25.18 5.15
N ASP A 181 1.37 25.51 6.00
CA ASP A 181 2.32 26.61 5.79
C ASP A 181 3.48 26.25 4.84
N GLY A 182 3.42 25.07 4.21
CA GLY A 182 4.44 24.55 3.29
C GLY A 182 5.44 23.62 3.95
N LEU A 183 6.64 23.53 3.38
CA LEU A 183 7.72 22.69 3.90
C LEU A 183 8.52 23.46 4.95
N MET A 184 8.49 22.96 6.18
CA MET A 184 9.18 23.51 7.34
C MET A 184 10.28 22.55 7.80
N VAL A 185 11.23 23.01 8.60
CA VAL A 185 12.32 22.20 9.17
C VAL A 185 12.25 22.30 10.68
N ALA A 186 12.22 21.15 11.37
CA ALA A 186 12.27 21.09 12.82
C ALA A 186 13.65 21.51 13.34
N ARG A 187 13.77 22.67 13.97
CA ARG A 187 15.04 23.21 14.50
C ARG A 187 15.28 22.82 15.94
N ARG A 188 14.23 22.81 16.75
CA ARG A 188 14.26 22.50 18.17
C ARG A 188 13.01 21.73 18.53
N ILE A 189 13.18 20.67 19.33
CA ILE A 189 12.10 19.84 19.84
C ILE A 189 12.28 19.75 21.35
N ASP A 190 11.38 20.39 22.10
CA ASP A 190 11.33 20.29 23.56
C ASP A 190 10.08 19.53 24.00
N ARG A 191 10.19 18.21 24.07
CA ARG A 191 9.10 17.29 24.41
C ARG A 191 8.58 17.46 25.84
N ARG A 192 9.38 18.03 26.77
CA ARG A 192 8.92 18.25 28.15
C ARG A 192 7.99 19.46 28.26
N ARG A 193 8.07 20.37 27.30
CA ARG A 193 7.29 21.61 27.27
C ARG A 193 6.30 21.67 26.10
N GLY A 194 6.20 20.61 25.29
CA GLY A 194 5.37 20.58 24.09
C GLY A 194 5.71 21.70 23.11
N ASN A 195 7.00 22.03 22.96
CA ASN A 195 7.42 23.16 22.14
C ASN A 195 8.23 22.67 20.92
N LEU A 196 7.70 22.93 19.72
CA LEU A 196 8.34 22.65 18.44
C LEU A 196 8.68 23.97 17.72
N GLU A 197 9.95 24.15 17.42
CA GLU A 197 10.41 25.30 16.63
C GLU A 197 10.59 24.89 15.17
N LEU A 198 9.73 25.40 14.30
CA LEU A 198 9.74 25.19 12.86
C LEU A 198 10.28 26.43 12.13
N SER A 199 11.04 26.22 11.06
CA SER A 199 11.48 27.29 10.17
C SER A 199 11.25 26.91 8.70
N PRO A 200 10.97 27.85 7.79
CA PRO A 200 10.81 27.53 6.37
C PRO A 200 12.01 26.77 5.80
N ALA A 201 11.74 25.75 4.98
CA ALA A 201 12.79 24.94 4.36
C ALA A 201 13.64 25.77 3.37
N GLU A 202 13.05 26.76 2.72
CA GLU A 202 13.74 27.62 1.75
C GLU A 202 14.78 28.55 2.40
N SER A 203 14.52 29.03 3.62
CA SER A 203 15.46 29.86 4.38
C SER A 203 16.52 29.04 5.13
N SER A 204 16.37 27.72 5.11
CA SER A 204 17.25 26.77 5.81
C SER A 204 18.31 26.28 4.82
N GLY A 205 19.37 27.06 4.64
CA GLY A 205 20.45 26.80 3.68
C GLY A 205 20.79 25.31 3.54
N ARG A 206 20.76 24.81 2.30
CA ARG A 206 21.00 23.42 1.86
C ARG A 206 22.12 22.79 2.67
N THR A 207 21.77 22.11 3.75
CA THR A 207 22.73 21.27 4.44
C THR A 207 22.76 19.98 3.65
N GLN A 208 23.88 19.72 2.98
CA GLN A 208 24.12 18.49 2.23
C GLN A 208 23.99 17.33 3.21
N SER A 209 22.86 16.64 3.19
CA SER A 209 22.66 15.41 3.93
C SER A 209 21.65 14.57 3.15
N ALA A 210 21.93 13.28 3.11
CA ALA A 210 21.13 12.25 2.45
C ALA A 210 19.62 12.51 2.62
N ALA A 211 18.86 12.22 1.56
CA ALA A 211 17.40 12.40 1.42
C ALA A 211 16.69 12.74 2.76
N PRO A 212 16.27 14.01 2.95
CA PRO A 212 15.70 14.43 4.22
C PRO A 212 14.43 13.62 4.52
N ARG A 213 14.27 13.21 5.79
CA ARG A 213 13.03 12.58 6.24
C ARG A 213 11.92 13.63 6.25
N VAL A 214 10.79 13.28 5.66
CA VAL A 214 9.60 14.12 5.63
C VAL A 214 8.56 13.54 6.57
N VAL A 215 8.04 14.38 7.46
CA VAL A 215 6.93 14.10 8.39
C VAL A 215 5.77 15.00 7.97
N ALA A 216 4.54 14.49 8.02
CA ALA A 216 3.35 15.28 7.72
C ALA A 216 2.84 15.96 9.00
N ALA A 217 2.53 17.25 8.92
CA ALA A 217 1.75 17.98 9.90
C ALA A 217 0.40 18.34 9.28
N GLU A 218 -0.69 17.99 9.96
CA GLU A 218 -2.06 18.27 9.50
C GLU A 218 -2.94 18.78 10.63
#